data_AF-A0A4Q3J737-F1
#
_entry.id   AF-A0A4Q3J737-F1
#
_cell.length_a   1.000
_cell.length_b   1.000
_cell.length_c   1.000
_cell.angle_alpha   90.00
_cell.angle_beta   90.00
_cell.angle_gamma   90.00
#
_symmetry.space_group_name_H-M   'P 1'
#
loop_
_entity.id
_entity.type
_entity.pdbx_description
1 polymer ?
#
loop_
_entity_poly.entity_id
_entity_poly.type
_entity_poly.pdbx_seq_one_letter_code
_entity_poly.pdbx_strand_id
1 'polypeptide(L)'
;MSVETEPAGLHVQLVPHVNSLRLALWLERYRYRSAYLEPGGPRSGVLGHPGCVAEPPRWLPPGSRPAAFLARLPRMGNGHPVALPGVIGSWSEGKVQWQARKSELATYEVRGWVLPIDRSLGPLRTFLRAYREAHGEGLVSPAVGPLLALLDELQRRLDEGPLLPMSWTPGLPAVTPGGQLTMAGVPPAPAAPRPS
;
A
#
# COMPACT_ATOMS: atom_id res chain seq x y z
N MET A 1 -3.52 8.48 -36.55
CA MET A 1 -3.47 7.17 -35.86
C MET A 1 -3.14 7.46 -34.41
N SER A 2 -4.11 7.32 -33.51
CA SER A 2 -3.90 7.57 -32.08
C SER A 2 -2.99 6.47 -31.55
N VAL A 3 -1.83 6.84 -30.99
CA VAL A 3 -0.99 5.88 -30.27
C VAL A 3 -1.84 5.35 -29.12
N GLU A 4 -2.23 4.08 -29.20
CA GLU A 4 -3.02 3.41 -28.19
C GLU A 4 -2.16 3.33 -26.93
N THR A 5 -2.33 4.29 -26.02
CA THR A 5 -1.60 4.33 -24.76
C THR A 5 -1.99 3.14 -23.92
N GLU A 6 -1.02 2.28 -23.60
CA GLU A 6 -1.22 1.13 -22.73
C GLU A 6 -1.92 1.55 -21.41
N PRO A 7 -2.87 0.74 -20.90
CA PRO A 7 -3.55 1.03 -19.64
C PRO A 7 -2.54 1.09 -18.48
N ALA A 8 -2.78 1.96 -17.51
CA ALA A 8 -1.87 2.17 -16.40
C ALA A 8 -2.02 1.08 -15.32
N GLY A 9 -0.93 0.61 -14.73
CA GLY A 9 -0.97 -0.15 -13.49
C GLY A 9 -1.58 0.70 -12.37
N LEU A 10 -2.46 0.12 -11.57
CA LEU A 10 -3.11 0.79 -10.46
C LEU A 10 -2.62 0.22 -9.14
N HIS A 11 -2.19 1.11 -8.24
CA HIS A 11 -1.81 0.74 -6.89
C HIS A 11 -2.72 1.43 -5.87
N VAL A 12 -3.11 0.67 -4.85
CA VAL A 12 -3.85 1.17 -3.68
C VAL A 12 -3.14 0.67 -2.43
N GLN A 13 -2.92 1.57 -1.49
CA GLN A 13 -2.38 1.28 -0.17
C GLN A 13 -3.23 1.95 0.91
N LEU A 14 -3.24 1.35 2.09
CA LEU A 14 -3.80 1.96 3.29
C LEU A 14 -2.67 2.67 4.03
N VAL A 15 -2.85 3.95 4.34
CA VAL A 15 -1.85 4.74 5.06
C VAL A 15 -2.45 5.36 6.32
N PRO A 16 -1.71 5.38 7.44
CA PRO A 16 -2.13 6.13 8.61
C PRO A 16 -2.08 7.63 8.32
N HIS A 17 -3.07 8.37 8.80
CA HIS A 17 -3.14 9.82 8.66
C HIS A 17 -3.72 10.46 9.93
N VAL A 18 -2.83 10.96 10.79
CA VAL A 18 -3.16 11.56 12.10
C VAL A 18 -4.00 10.62 12.97
N ASN A 19 -5.33 10.69 12.87
CA ASN A 19 -6.31 9.91 13.66
C ASN A 19 -7.25 9.07 12.77
N SER A 20 -6.93 8.89 11.50
CA SER A 20 -7.74 8.10 10.57
C SER A 20 -6.87 7.26 9.64
N LEU A 21 -7.48 6.30 8.97
CA LEU A 21 -6.87 5.61 7.84
C LEU A 21 -7.27 6.33 6.54
N ARG A 22 -6.36 6.33 5.55
CA ARG A 22 -6.60 6.90 4.22
C ARG A 22 -6.17 5.92 3.14
N LEU A 23 -6.78 6.05 1.96
CA LEU A 23 -6.39 5.32 0.77
C LEU A 23 -5.36 6.15 0.00
N ALA A 24 -4.14 5.66 -0.08
CA ALA A 24 -3.12 6.17 -0.97
C ALA A 24 -3.21 5.44 -2.31
N LEU A 25 -3.34 6.20 -3.40
CA LEU A 25 -3.56 5.70 -4.75
C LEU A 25 -2.51 6.29 -5.68
N TRP A 26 -1.92 5.49 -6.57
CA TRP A 26 -1.19 6.03 -7.72
C TRP A 26 -1.36 5.15 -8.94
N LEU A 27 -1.13 5.76 -10.10
CA LEU A 27 -1.12 5.08 -11.39
C LEU A 27 0.32 4.97 -11.88
N GLU A 28 0.64 3.84 -12.48
CA GLU A 28 1.95 3.49 -13.02
C GLU A 28 1.83 3.26 -14.54
N ARG A 29 2.60 3.97 -15.34
CA ARG A 29 2.71 3.74 -16.78
C ARG A 29 4.14 3.97 -17.22
N TYR A 30 4.72 2.97 -17.89
CA TYR A 30 6.00 3.12 -18.56
C TYR A 30 5.80 3.59 -19.99
N ARG A 31 6.82 4.26 -20.55
CA ARG A 31 6.80 4.76 -21.93
C ARG A 31 6.64 3.64 -22.96
N TYR A 32 7.16 2.45 -22.65
CA TYR A 32 6.99 1.21 -23.39
C TYR A 32 7.17 0.03 -22.44
N ARG A 33 6.64 -1.13 -22.84
CA ARG A 33 6.62 -2.36 -22.04
C ARG A 33 7.97 -2.76 -21.46
N SER A 34 9.10 -2.50 -22.12
CA SER A 34 10.43 -2.89 -21.63
C SER A 34 11.18 -1.79 -20.86
N ALA A 35 10.62 -0.59 -20.68
CA ALA A 35 11.34 0.52 -20.05
C ALA A 35 11.71 0.22 -18.59
N TYR A 36 10.99 -0.66 -17.91
CA TYR A 36 11.32 -1.10 -16.55
C TYR A 36 12.61 -1.93 -16.47
N LEU A 37 13.12 -2.46 -17.59
CA LEU A 37 14.36 -3.23 -17.67
C LEU A 37 15.61 -2.36 -17.77
N GLU A 38 15.44 -1.07 -18.05
CA GLU A 38 16.56 -0.14 -18.19
C GLU A 38 17.31 0.01 -16.86
N PRO A 39 18.58 0.47 -16.90
CA PRO A 39 19.31 0.76 -15.67
C PRO A 39 18.55 1.80 -14.85
N GLY A 40 18.09 1.40 -13.67
CA GLY A 40 17.46 2.28 -12.70
C GLY A 40 18.50 3.12 -11.97
N GLY A 41 18.00 4.15 -11.28
CA GLY A 41 18.80 5.04 -10.45
C GLY A 41 19.58 4.34 -9.32
N PRO A 42 20.29 5.11 -8.48
CA PRO A 42 21.18 4.56 -7.46
C PRO A 42 20.50 3.54 -6.54
N ARG A 43 21.23 2.51 -6.11
CA ARG A 43 20.70 1.41 -5.28
C ARG A 43 20.39 1.80 -3.82
N SER A 44 20.69 3.03 -3.42
CA SER A 44 20.49 3.53 -2.05
C SER A 44 19.72 4.85 -2.05
N GLY A 45 18.97 5.09 -0.97
CA GLY A 45 18.16 6.28 -0.78
C GLY A 45 16.70 6.13 -1.24
N VAL A 46 15.93 7.20 -1.05
CA VAL A 46 14.56 7.30 -1.57
C VAL A 46 14.65 7.68 -3.04
N LEU A 47 14.12 6.81 -3.91
CA LEU A 47 14.09 7.04 -5.35
C LEU A 47 12.72 7.52 -5.80
N GLY A 48 12.68 8.44 -6.76
CA GLY A 48 11.43 8.75 -7.46
C GLY A 48 10.95 7.54 -8.26
N HIS A 49 9.66 7.22 -8.15
CA HIS A 49 9.05 6.14 -8.91
C HIS A 49 8.94 6.54 -10.40
N PRO A 50 9.64 5.84 -11.32
CA PRO A 50 9.81 6.29 -12.71
C PRO A 50 8.52 6.24 -13.53
N GLY A 51 7.59 5.34 -13.16
CA GLY A 51 6.33 5.16 -13.87
C GLY A 51 5.16 5.99 -13.35
N CYS A 52 5.32 6.89 -12.37
CA CYS A 52 4.17 7.60 -11.79
C CYS A 52 3.46 8.50 -12.82
N VAL A 53 2.17 8.25 -13.03
CA VAL A 53 1.32 9.05 -13.91
C VAL A 53 0.77 10.27 -13.15
N ALA A 54 0.85 11.44 -13.79
CA ALA A 54 0.35 12.70 -13.22
C ALA A 54 -1.15 12.92 -13.45
N GLU A 55 -1.73 12.27 -14.47
CA GLU A 55 -3.12 12.45 -14.86
C GLU A 55 -4.09 11.81 -13.85
N PRO A 56 -5.09 12.56 -13.34
CA PRO A 56 -6.04 12.05 -12.37
C PRO A 56 -7.04 11.05 -12.98
N PRO A 57 -7.30 9.91 -12.30
CA PRO A 57 -8.43 9.06 -12.65
C PRO A 57 -9.75 9.83 -12.63
N ARG A 58 -10.62 9.59 -13.62
CA ARG A 58 -11.91 10.28 -13.77
C ARG A 58 -12.88 10.10 -12.59
N TRP A 59 -12.74 9.03 -11.82
CA TRP A 59 -13.60 8.72 -10.67
C TRP A 59 -13.16 9.42 -9.38
N LEU A 60 -12.00 10.09 -9.37
CA LEU A 60 -11.52 10.75 -8.17
C LEU A 60 -12.55 11.75 -7.64
N PRO A 61 -12.72 11.85 -6.31
CA PRO A 61 -13.59 12.86 -5.72
C PRO A 61 -13.19 14.26 -6.22
N PRO A 62 -14.16 15.14 -6.55
CA PRO A 62 -13.88 16.51 -6.94
C PRO A 62 -12.99 17.23 -5.92
N GLY A 63 -11.99 17.97 -6.40
CA GLY A 63 -11.04 18.69 -5.53
C GLY A 63 -9.91 17.82 -4.96
N SER A 64 -9.82 16.54 -5.31
CA SER A 64 -8.68 15.68 -4.97
C SER A 64 -7.39 16.26 -5.56
N ARG A 65 -6.42 16.58 -4.70
CA ARG A 65 -5.12 17.11 -5.10
C ARG A 65 -4.06 16.00 -5.12
N PRO A 66 -3.16 16.00 -6.11
CA PRO A 66 -2.04 15.08 -6.09
C PRO A 66 -1.11 15.38 -4.91
N ALA A 67 -0.50 14.33 -4.36
CA ALA A 67 0.43 14.36 -3.25
C ALA A 67 1.62 13.43 -3.54
N ALA A 68 2.79 13.78 -3.00
CA ALA A 68 3.95 12.90 -2.94
C ALA A 68 3.93 12.13 -1.61
N PHE A 69 4.18 10.82 -1.66
CA PHE A 69 4.27 9.98 -0.47
C PHE A 69 5.23 8.82 -0.71
N LEU A 70 5.62 8.12 0.36
CA LEU A 70 6.54 6.99 0.28
C LEU A 70 5.77 5.68 0.16
N ALA A 71 6.14 4.85 -0.80
CA ALA A 71 5.63 3.50 -0.98
C ALA A 71 6.76 2.48 -0.88
N ARG A 72 6.53 1.38 -0.17
CA ARG A 72 7.45 0.24 -0.15
C ARG A 72 7.06 -0.74 -1.25
N LEU A 73 7.96 -0.95 -2.20
CA LEU A 73 7.72 -1.78 -3.38
C LEU A 73 8.86 -2.79 -3.56
N PRO A 74 8.55 -3.99 -4.08
CA PRO A 74 9.57 -4.92 -4.54
C PRO A 74 10.44 -4.29 -5.63
N ARG A 75 11.74 -4.48 -5.52
CA ARG A 75 12.76 -3.90 -6.41
C ARG A 75 13.47 -4.99 -7.21
N MET A 76 13.70 -4.70 -8.49
CA MET A 76 14.49 -5.50 -9.40
C MET A 76 15.99 -5.18 -9.27
N GLY A 77 16.86 -6.08 -9.72
CA GLY A 77 18.32 -5.91 -9.61
C GLY A 77 18.91 -4.71 -10.36
N ASN A 78 18.14 -4.12 -11.27
CA ASN A 78 18.47 -2.88 -11.97
C ASN A 78 18.08 -1.61 -11.18
N GLY A 79 17.47 -1.72 -10.00
CA GLY A 79 17.11 -0.58 -9.16
C GLY A 79 15.67 -0.06 -9.35
N HIS A 80 14.93 -0.55 -10.33
CA HIS A 80 13.53 -0.17 -10.56
C HIS A 80 12.54 -0.96 -9.70
N PRO A 81 11.35 -0.39 -9.40
CA PRO A 81 10.27 -1.16 -8.82
C PRO A 81 9.77 -2.19 -9.82
N VAL A 82 9.25 -3.31 -9.32
CA VAL A 82 8.61 -4.32 -10.17
C VAL A 82 7.33 -3.72 -10.77
N ALA A 83 7.30 -3.59 -12.09
CA ALA A 83 6.25 -2.89 -12.83
C ALA A 83 4.89 -3.60 -12.86
N LEU A 84 3.80 -2.82 -12.88
CA LEU A 84 2.47 -3.25 -13.30
C LEU A 84 2.11 -2.71 -14.71
N PRO A 85 1.49 -3.51 -15.61
CA PRO A 85 1.37 -4.96 -15.57
C PRO A 85 2.65 -5.61 -16.12
N GLY A 86 2.86 -6.90 -15.88
CA GLY A 86 3.56 -7.68 -16.90
C GLY A 86 4.94 -8.24 -16.57
N VAL A 87 5.37 -8.24 -15.32
CA VAL A 87 6.32 -9.29 -14.86
C VAL A 87 5.58 -10.38 -14.08
N ILE A 88 4.38 -10.07 -13.59
CA ILE A 88 3.65 -10.90 -12.66
C ILE A 88 2.18 -10.97 -13.13
N GLY A 89 1.82 -12.07 -13.80
CA GLY A 89 0.42 -12.35 -14.15
C GLY A 89 -0.46 -12.59 -12.92
N SER A 90 0.14 -12.87 -11.76
CA SER A 90 -0.45 -12.86 -10.42
C SER A 90 0.69 -12.90 -9.39
N TRP A 91 0.70 -12.01 -8.39
CA TRP A 91 1.68 -12.08 -7.29
C TRP A 91 1.26 -13.22 -6.37
N SER A 92 1.53 -14.46 -6.79
CA SER A 92 1.67 -15.54 -5.85
C SER A 92 3.12 -15.53 -5.40
N GLU A 93 3.36 -15.20 -4.13
CA GLU A 93 4.68 -15.23 -3.50
C GLU A 93 5.39 -16.59 -3.71
N GLY A 94 4.62 -17.66 -4.00
CA GLY A 94 5.13 -19.00 -4.31
C GLY A 94 5.25 -19.39 -5.80
N LYS A 95 4.74 -18.60 -6.76
CA LYS A 95 4.77 -18.97 -8.21
C LYS A 95 5.64 -18.07 -9.08
N VAL A 96 6.14 -16.95 -8.56
CA VAL A 96 7.17 -16.19 -9.27
C VAL A 96 8.48 -16.93 -9.05
N GLN A 97 8.86 -17.79 -10.01
CA GLN A 97 10.26 -18.19 -10.14
C GLN A 97 11.06 -16.94 -10.55
N TRP A 98 11.38 -16.11 -9.55
CA TRP A 98 12.43 -15.12 -9.67
C TRP A 98 13.66 -15.91 -10.10
N GLN A 99 14.10 -15.75 -11.34
CA GLN A 99 15.33 -16.38 -11.82
C GLN A 99 16.47 -15.95 -10.88
N ALA A 100 16.77 -16.80 -9.90
CA ALA A 100 17.90 -16.76 -8.96
C ALA A 100 18.17 -15.46 -8.17
N ARG A 101 17.30 -14.44 -8.15
CA ARG A 101 17.55 -13.18 -7.43
C ARG A 101 16.46 -12.89 -6.41
N LYS A 102 16.86 -12.76 -5.13
CA LYS A 102 15.98 -12.27 -4.05
C LYS A 102 15.47 -10.89 -4.45
N SER A 103 14.14 -10.72 -4.53
CA SER A 103 13.56 -9.39 -4.61
C SER A 103 13.77 -8.69 -3.27
N GLU A 104 14.33 -7.49 -3.30
CA GLU A 104 14.49 -6.66 -2.10
C GLU A 104 13.34 -5.66 -2.05
N LEU A 105 12.82 -5.34 -0.86
CA LEU A 105 11.90 -4.23 -0.70
C LEU A 105 12.69 -2.92 -0.66
N ALA A 106 12.26 -1.94 -1.44
CA ALA A 106 12.82 -0.59 -1.42
C ALA A 106 11.72 0.45 -1.25
N THR A 107 12.10 1.63 -0.74
CA THR A 107 11.18 2.76 -0.55
C THR A 107 11.31 3.71 -1.75
N TYR A 108 10.18 4.01 -2.38
CA TYR A 108 10.10 4.95 -3.49
C TYR A 108 9.22 6.13 -3.10
N GLU A 109 9.60 7.33 -3.51
CA GLU A 109 8.69 8.46 -3.58
C GLU A 109 7.76 8.27 -4.78
N VAL A 110 6.47 8.19 -4.52
CA VAL A 110 5.42 8.08 -5.54
C VAL A 110 4.58 9.36 -5.54
N ARG A 111 4.06 9.71 -6.71
CA ARG A 111 3.06 10.78 -6.88
C ARG A 111 1.71 10.15 -7.16
N GLY A 112 0.70 10.58 -6.40
CA GLY A 112 -0.64 10.02 -6.47
C GLY A 112 -1.63 10.82 -5.64
N TRP A 113 -2.65 10.18 -5.07
CA TRP A 113 -3.71 10.83 -4.29
C TRP A 113 -3.89 10.14 -2.95
N VAL A 114 -4.06 10.91 -1.88
CA VAL A 114 -4.33 10.39 -0.53
C VAL A 114 -5.74 10.80 -0.14
N LEU A 115 -6.63 9.82 -0.12
CA LEU A 115 -8.06 10.03 -0.09
C LEU A 115 -8.68 9.52 1.23
N PRO A 116 -9.69 10.20 1.77
CA PRO A 116 -10.43 9.72 2.93
C PRO A 116 -11.27 8.49 2.56
N ILE A 117 -11.25 7.45 3.42
CA ILE A 117 -11.89 6.15 3.12
C ILE A 117 -13.40 6.30 2.91
N ASP A 118 -14.06 7.04 3.80
CA ASP A 118 -15.52 7.25 3.83
C ASP A 118 -16.07 7.82 2.53
N ARG A 119 -15.28 8.62 1.81
CA ARG A 119 -15.71 9.26 0.55
C ARG A 119 -15.25 8.54 -0.71
N SER A 120 -14.32 7.61 -0.57
CA SER A 120 -13.56 7.10 -1.71
C SER A 120 -13.74 5.61 -1.92
N LEU A 121 -14.09 4.85 -0.88
CA LEU A 121 -14.18 3.39 -0.95
C LEU A 121 -15.26 2.91 -1.94
N GLY A 122 -16.46 3.49 -1.89
CA GLY A 122 -17.54 3.17 -2.82
C GLY A 122 -17.16 3.44 -4.30
N PRO A 123 -16.79 4.68 -4.65
CA PRO A 123 -16.32 5.01 -6.00
C PRO A 123 -15.13 4.16 -6.46
N LEU A 124 -14.16 3.91 -5.58
CA LEU A 124 -13.01 3.06 -5.87
C LEU A 124 -13.42 1.62 -6.21
N ARG A 125 -14.37 1.03 -5.48
CA ARG A 125 -14.89 -0.32 -5.78
C ARG A 125 -15.52 -0.38 -7.16
N THR A 126 -16.35 0.60 -7.50
CA THR A 126 -17.00 0.69 -8.82
C THR A 126 -15.95 0.82 -9.92
N PHE A 127 -14.97 1.70 -9.73
CA PHE A 127 -13.87 1.86 -10.67
C PHE A 127 -13.06 0.57 -10.83
N LEU A 128 -12.63 -0.06 -9.74
CA LEU A 128 -11.84 -1.29 -9.78
C LEU A 128 -12.55 -2.41 -10.53
N ARG A 129 -13.86 -2.56 -10.33
CA ARG A 129 -14.67 -3.54 -11.07
C ARG A 129 -14.63 -3.26 -12.58
N ALA A 130 -14.95 -2.03 -12.98
CA ALA A 130 -14.94 -1.64 -14.39
C ALA A 130 -13.53 -1.73 -15.00
N TYR A 131 -12.50 -1.38 -14.24
CA TYR A 131 -11.11 -1.40 -14.68
C TYR A 131 -10.61 -2.84 -14.91
N ARG A 132 -10.93 -3.75 -14.00
CA ARG A 132 -10.63 -5.19 -14.12
C ARG A 132 -11.40 -5.84 -15.26
N GLU A 133 -12.66 -5.47 -15.45
CA GLU A 133 -13.47 -5.94 -16.58
C GLU A 133 -12.89 -5.48 -17.93
N ALA A 134 -12.45 -4.22 -18.02
CA ALA A 134 -11.93 -3.64 -19.25
C ALA A 134 -10.48 -4.08 -19.58
N HIS A 135 -9.65 -4.33 -18.57
CA HIS A 135 -8.20 -4.49 -18.78
C HIS A 135 -7.58 -5.73 -18.12
N GLY A 136 -8.34 -6.48 -17.33
CA GLY A 136 -7.89 -7.67 -16.61
C GLY A 136 -7.24 -7.39 -15.24
N GLU A 137 -7.06 -8.45 -14.46
CA GLU A 137 -6.54 -8.36 -13.07
C GLU A 137 -5.07 -7.95 -12.98
N GLY A 138 -4.26 -8.19 -14.02
CA GLY A 138 -2.81 -7.93 -14.01
C GLY A 138 -2.41 -6.45 -13.90
N LEU A 139 -3.37 -5.54 -14.09
CA LEU A 139 -3.19 -4.10 -14.03
C LEU A 139 -3.59 -3.49 -12.68
N VAL A 140 -4.05 -4.30 -11.75
CA VAL A 140 -4.36 -3.88 -10.38
C VAL A 140 -3.36 -4.51 -9.44
N SER A 141 -2.82 -3.73 -8.51
CA SER A 141 -1.90 -4.24 -7.50
C SER A 141 -2.58 -5.39 -6.72
N PRO A 142 -1.91 -6.53 -6.55
CA PRO A 142 -2.50 -7.71 -5.92
C PRO A 142 -3.03 -7.46 -4.51
N ALA A 143 -2.37 -6.56 -3.77
CA ALA A 143 -2.77 -6.20 -2.42
C ALA A 143 -4.15 -5.53 -2.36
N VAL A 144 -4.69 -5.03 -3.49
CA VAL A 144 -6.00 -4.38 -3.54
C VAL A 144 -7.12 -5.35 -3.15
N GLY A 145 -7.07 -6.60 -3.60
CA GLY A 145 -8.08 -7.61 -3.24
C GLY A 145 -8.14 -7.88 -1.72
N PRO A 146 -7.05 -8.33 -1.10
CA PRO A 146 -6.95 -8.52 0.35
C PRO A 146 -7.26 -7.25 1.15
N LEU A 147 -6.84 -6.07 0.67
CA LEU A 147 -7.17 -4.80 1.31
C LEU A 147 -8.67 -4.54 1.34
N LEU A 148 -9.36 -4.72 0.22
CA LEU A 148 -10.82 -4.54 0.16
C LEU A 148 -11.54 -5.54 1.07
N ALA A 149 -11.11 -6.81 1.08
CA ALA A 149 -11.67 -7.83 1.96
C ALA A 149 -11.47 -7.50 3.45
N LEU A 150 -10.30 -6.95 3.82
CA LEU A 150 -10.05 -6.47 5.19
C LEU A 150 -11.00 -5.32 5.55
N LEU A 151 -11.19 -4.36 4.64
CA LEU A 151 -12.10 -3.23 4.87
C LEU A 151 -13.56 -3.70 4.98
N ASP A 152 -13.96 -4.70 4.19
CA ASP A 152 -15.29 -5.32 4.27
C ASP A 152 -15.50 -6.01 5.62
N GLU A 153 -14.51 -6.79 6.09
CA GLU A 153 -14.57 -7.45 7.38
C GLU A 153 -14.61 -6.44 8.53
N LEU A 154 -13.82 -5.36 8.47
CA LEU A 154 -13.85 -4.29 9.47
C LEU A 154 -15.21 -3.59 9.50
N GLN A 155 -15.79 -3.27 8.33
CA GLN A 155 -17.11 -2.67 8.25
C GLN A 155 -18.18 -3.60 8.81
N ARG A 156 -18.19 -4.87 8.41
CA ARG A 156 -19.12 -5.88 8.92
C ARG A 156 -19.05 -5.98 10.44
N ARG A 157 -17.84 -6.01 11.00
CA ARG A 157 -17.64 -6.07 12.45
C ARG A 157 -18.12 -4.82 13.18
N LEU A 158 -17.97 -3.64 12.58
CA LEU A 158 -18.51 -2.39 13.12
C LEU A 158 -20.05 -2.36 13.07
N ASP A 159 -20.64 -2.92 12.01
CA ASP A 159 -22.10 -3.02 11.86
C ASP A 159 -22.72 -4.00 12.87
N GLU A 160 -21.97 -5.02 13.31
CA GLU A 160 -22.36 -5.98 14.34
C GLU A 160 -22.32 -5.41 15.78
N GLY A 161 -21.75 -4.22 15.97
CA GLY A 161 -21.64 -3.54 17.26
C GLY A 161 -20.24 -2.97 17.51
N PRO A 162 -20.04 -2.25 18.64
CA PRO A 162 -18.74 -1.67 18.95
C PRO A 162 -17.64 -2.74 19.00
N LEU A 163 -16.61 -2.59 18.16
CA LEU A 163 -15.41 -3.42 18.10
C LEU A 163 -14.58 -3.44 19.39
N LEU A 164 -14.90 -2.56 20.33
CA LEU A 164 -14.30 -2.50 21.66
C LEU A 164 -15.31 -3.03 22.67
N PRO A 165 -14.91 -3.91 23.61
CA PRO A 165 -15.69 -4.07 24.82
C PRO A 165 -15.82 -2.70 25.48
N MET A 166 -17.04 -2.17 25.55
CA MET A 166 -17.41 -1.01 26.36
C MET A 166 -17.35 -1.34 27.87
N SER A 167 -16.33 -2.07 28.33
CA SER A 167 -15.98 -2.14 29.74
C SER A 167 -14.88 -1.11 29.98
N TRP A 168 -15.31 0.15 30.09
CA TRP A 168 -14.56 1.20 30.75
C TRP A 168 -14.15 0.64 32.13
N THR A 169 -12.90 0.19 32.24
CA THR A 169 -12.38 -0.33 33.50
C THR A 169 -11.82 0.90 34.22
N PRO A 170 -12.35 1.29 35.39
CA PRO A 170 -11.74 2.38 36.15
C PRO A 170 -10.36 1.90 36.62
N GLY A 171 -9.28 2.50 36.09
CA GLY A 171 -7.92 2.20 36.56
C GLY A 171 -6.78 2.16 35.54
N LEU A 172 -6.98 2.44 34.24
CA LEU A 172 -5.84 2.60 33.32
C LEU A 172 -5.29 4.05 33.37
N PRO A 173 -3.96 4.23 33.42
CA PRO A 173 -3.34 5.54 33.58
C PRO A 173 -3.62 6.41 32.35
N ALA A 174 -4.02 7.66 32.60
CA ALA A 174 -4.26 8.65 31.56
C ALA A 174 -2.98 8.87 30.74
N VAL A 175 -3.09 8.74 29.42
CA VAL A 175 -2.03 9.11 28.48
C VAL A 175 -2.02 10.63 28.35
N THR A 176 -1.11 11.29 29.06
CA THR A 176 -0.83 12.72 28.85
C THR A 176 -0.11 12.91 27.50
N PRO A 177 -0.46 13.91 26.69
CA PRO A 177 0.20 14.13 25.40
C PRO A 177 1.65 14.53 25.62
N GLY A 178 2.59 13.72 25.10
CA GLY A 178 4.04 14.01 25.11
C GLY A 178 4.96 12.91 25.66
N GLY A 179 4.44 11.78 26.15
CA GLY A 179 5.26 10.70 26.71
C GLY A 179 5.58 9.57 25.72
N GLN A 180 6.85 9.17 25.65
CA GLN A 180 7.30 7.95 24.96
C GLN A 180 6.49 6.71 25.41
N LEU A 181 6.11 5.88 24.44
CA LEU A 181 5.59 4.54 24.68
C LEU A 181 6.71 3.64 25.22
N THR A 182 6.80 3.47 26.54
CA THR A 182 7.51 2.33 27.13
C THR A 182 6.56 1.14 27.20
N MET A 183 6.90 0.08 26.47
CA MET A 183 6.29 -1.25 26.60
C MET A 183 6.52 -1.77 28.02
N ALA A 184 5.49 -1.75 28.86
CA ALA A 184 5.51 -2.47 30.13
C ALA A 184 5.22 -3.95 29.86
N GLY A 185 6.13 -4.84 30.28
CA GLY A 185 5.84 -6.27 30.43
C GLY A 185 6.84 -7.26 29.84
N VAL A 186 8.14 -7.10 30.09
CA VAL A 186 9.02 -8.28 30.22
C VAL A 186 8.98 -8.67 31.69
N PRO A 187 8.49 -9.87 32.08
CA PRO A 187 8.66 -10.31 33.46
C PRO A 187 10.16 -10.42 33.76
N PRO A 188 10.65 -9.90 34.90
CA PRO A 188 12.05 -10.05 35.26
C PRO A 188 12.38 -11.55 35.38
N ALA A 189 13.52 -11.93 34.80
CA ALA A 189 14.04 -13.29 34.89
C ALA A 189 14.20 -13.71 36.37
N PRO A 190 13.93 -14.99 36.73
CA PRO A 190 14.15 -15.48 38.08
C PRO A 190 15.63 -15.32 38.46
N ALA A 191 15.88 -14.76 39.66
CA ALA A 191 17.21 -14.56 40.19
C ALA A 191 17.98 -15.88 40.28
N ALA A 192 19.22 -15.88 39.79
CA ALA A 192 20.12 -17.02 39.89
C ALA A 192 20.40 -17.35 41.38
N PRO A 193 20.46 -18.64 41.77
CA PRO A 193 20.84 -19.03 43.12
C PRO A 193 22.29 -18.61 43.40
N ARG A 194 22.52 -18.00 44.57
CA ARG A 194 23.86 -17.64 45.02
C ARG A 194 24.67 -18.92 45.30
N PRO A 195 25.95 -18.99 44.90
CA PRO A 195 26.83 -20.07 45.32
C PRO A 195 27.10 -19.96 46.82
N SER A 196 27.10 -21.13 47.47
CA SER A 196 27.45 -21.35 48.88
C SER A 196 28.90 -20.99 49.19
#